data_AF-A0A9D4LJQ3-F1
#
_entry.id   AF-A0A9D4LJQ3-F1
#
_cell.length_a   1.000
_cell.length_b   1.000
_cell.length_c   1.000
_cell.angle_alpha   90.00
_cell.angle_beta   90.00
_cell.angle_gamma   90.00
#
_symmetry.space_group_name_H-M   'P 1'
#
loop_
_entity.id
_entity.type
_entity.pdbx_description
1 polymer ?
#
loop_
_entity_poly.entity_id
_entity_poly.type
_entity_poly.pdbx_seq_one_letter_code
_entity_poly.pdbx_strand_id
1 'polypeptide(L)'
;MVNPVNTILFSPAFFGNGDGMVITGPFANWQTPIGPLTRNIGGTSRLMSKQVIAAIMTRCRTIEINRFTALPQFDLELAHGGPHSWVGGQFSVWRQQPSIQHFFSTTHL
;
A
#
# COMPACT_ATOMS: atom_id res chain seq x y z
N MET A 1 -14.50 17.22 -0.41
CA MET A 1 -13.94 15.93 0.06
C MET A 1 -12.47 15.91 -0.35
N VAL A 2 -11.53 15.65 0.56
CA VAL A 2 -10.09 15.63 0.24
C VAL A 2 -9.81 14.43 -0.68
N ASN A 3 -9.22 14.65 -1.85
CA ASN A 3 -8.84 13.56 -2.75
C ASN A 3 -7.54 12.94 -2.23
N PRO A 4 -7.51 11.64 -1.87
CA PRO A 4 -6.32 11.00 -1.31
C PRO A 4 -5.11 10.98 -2.27
N VAL A 5 -5.31 11.16 -3.58
CA VAL A 5 -4.20 11.29 -4.52
C VAL A 5 -3.39 12.59 -4.31
N ASN A 6 -3.97 13.60 -3.66
CA ASN A 6 -3.32 14.87 -3.36
C ASN A 6 -2.50 14.85 -2.06
N THR A 7 -2.17 13.66 -1.54
CA THR A 7 -1.36 13.53 -0.32
C THR A 7 0.09 13.98 -0.55
N ILE A 8 0.67 14.62 0.46
CA ILE A 8 2.09 15.02 0.45
C ILE A 8 3.05 13.82 0.36
N LEU A 9 2.58 12.62 0.70
CA LEU A 9 3.40 11.41 0.67
C LEU A 9 3.95 11.12 -0.73
N PHE A 10 3.22 11.46 -1.80
CA PHE A 10 3.68 11.30 -3.19
C PHE A 10 4.30 12.56 -3.78
N SER A 11 4.98 13.34 -2.92
CA SER A 11 5.79 14.48 -3.32
C SER A 11 7.28 14.14 -3.31
N PRO A 12 8.13 14.95 -3.97
CA PRO A 12 9.58 14.74 -3.97
C PRO A 12 10.22 14.75 -2.57
N ALA A 13 9.61 15.39 -1.57
CA ALA A 13 10.12 15.40 -0.21
C ALA A 13 9.93 14.06 0.53
N PHE A 14 9.07 13.16 0.02
CA PHE A 14 8.71 11.91 0.68
C PHE A 14 8.96 10.70 -0.24
N PHE A 15 7.93 10.18 -0.91
CA PHE A 15 8.06 8.94 -1.68
C PHE A 15 8.34 9.17 -3.17
N GLY A 16 8.37 10.43 -3.62
CA GLY A 16 8.37 10.76 -5.04
C GLY A 16 6.98 10.69 -5.65
N ASN A 17 6.87 11.05 -6.93
CA ASN A 17 5.63 11.07 -7.68
C ASN A 17 4.83 9.75 -7.55
N GLY A 18 3.50 9.90 -7.54
CA GLY A 18 2.55 8.80 -7.34
C GLY A 18 2.03 8.17 -8.63
N ASP A 19 2.33 8.75 -9.78
CA ASP A 19 1.84 8.28 -11.08
C ASP A 19 2.99 8.15 -12.08
N GLY A 20 2.98 7.05 -12.82
CA GLY A 20 4.01 6.65 -13.78
C GLY A 20 5.29 6.12 -13.14
N MET A 21 6.40 6.26 -13.88
CA MET A 21 7.74 5.94 -13.41
C MET A 21 8.15 6.92 -12.31
N VAL A 22 8.68 6.42 -11.20
CA VAL A 22 9.13 7.25 -10.08
C VAL A 22 10.46 7.90 -10.44
N ILE A 23 10.43 9.19 -10.71
CA ILE A 23 11.59 9.99 -11.19
C ILE A 23 11.93 11.14 -10.23
N THR A 24 11.21 11.26 -9.12
CA THR A 24 11.41 12.30 -8.10
C THR A 24 11.54 11.70 -6.72
N GLY A 25 12.17 12.45 -5.80
CA GLY A 25 12.33 12.05 -4.41
C GLY A 25 13.34 10.92 -4.16
N PRO A 26 13.43 10.42 -2.91
CA PRO A 26 14.41 9.42 -2.48
C PRO A 26 14.38 8.10 -3.25
N PHE A 27 13.24 7.77 -3.86
CA PHE A 27 13.05 6.52 -4.62
C PHE A 27 13.09 6.74 -6.15
N ALA A 28 13.56 7.90 -6.61
CA ALA A 28 13.73 8.19 -8.03
C ALA A 28 14.65 7.17 -8.70
N ASN A 29 14.27 6.72 -9.91
CA ASN A 29 15.05 5.80 -10.75
C ASN A 29 15.35 4.43 -10.10
N TRP A 30 14.64 4.10 -9.02
CA TRP A 30 14.81 2.84 -8.32
C TRP A 30 14.53 1.66 -9.25
N GLN A 31 15.41 0.67 -9.26
CA GLN A 31 15.24 -0.56 -10.04
C GLN A 31 14.71 -1.69 -9.17
N THR A 32 13.71 -2.40 -9.68
CA THR A 32 13.22 -3.64 -9.08
C THR A 32 13.59 -4.83 -9.97
N PRO A 33 13.45 -6.08 -9.48
CA PRO A 33 13.71 -7.28 -10.30
C PRO A 33 12.90 -7.36 -11.60
N ILE A 34 11.84 -6.56 -11.78
CA ILE A 34 11.03 -6.55 -13.00
C ILE A 34 11.05 -5.20 -13.74
N GLY A 35 12.00 -4.32 -13.40
CA GLY A 35 12.19 -3.02 -14.04
C GLY A 35 12.02 -1.82 -13.10
N PRO A 36 12.03 -0.59 -13.66
CA PRO A 36 11.98 0.65 -12.89
C PRO A 36 10.74 0.74 -11.99
N LEU A 37 10.87 1.42 -10.86
CA LEU A 37 9.77 1.64 -9.94
C LEU A 37 8.64 2.43 -10.60
N THR A 38 7.44 1.86 -10.60
CA THR A 38 6.23 2.48 -11.16
C THR A 38 5.08 2.45 -10.15
N ARG A 39 4.27 3.52 -10.16
CA ARG A 39 3.06 3.68 -9.35
C ARG A 39 1.92 4.22 -10.21
N ASN A 40 0.69 4.00 -9.78
CA ASN A 40 -0.51 4.57 -10.39
C ASN A 40 -1.56 4.74 -9.29
N ILE A 41 -1.38 5.78 -8.48
CA ILE A 41 -2.22 6.00 -7.31
C ILE A 41 -3.67 6.33 -7.70
N GLY A 42 -4.63 5.72 -7.02
CA GLY A 42 -6.05 5.98 -7.25
C GLY A 42 -6.62 5.33 -8.51
N GLY A 43 -5.82 4.56 -9.26
CA GLY A 43 -6.28 3.89 -10.49
C GLY A 43 -7.19 2.67 -10.23
N THR A 44 -7.02 1.94 -9.12
CA THR A 44 -7.82 0.75 -8.81
C THR A 44 -8.04 0.58 -7.32
N SER A 45 -9.18 0.03 -6.90
CA SER A 45 -9.51 -0.21 -5.48
C SER A 45 -9.56 1.06 -4.63
N ARG A 46 -9.47 0.92 -3.30
CA ARG A 46 -9.63 1.99 -2.31
C ARG A 46 -8.70 1.83 -1.12
N LEU A 47 -8.32 2.95 -0.52
CA LEU A 47 -7.68 2.97 0.79
C LEU A 47 -8.60 2.39 1.87
N MET A 48 -8.02 1.90 2.97
CA MET A 48 -8.79 1.45 4.13
C MET A 48 -9.59 2.62 4.73
N SER A 49 -10.87 2.36 5.03
CA SER A 49 -11.71 3.33 5.72
C SER A 49 -11.58 3.19 7.23
N LYS A 50 -11.86 4.29 7.96
CA LYS A 50 -11.86 4.28 9.42
C LYS A 50 -12.85 3.26 9.99
N GLN A 51 -13.96 3.01 9.30
CA GLN A 51 -14.96 2.04 9.68
C GLN A 51 -14.42 0.60 9.63
N VAL A 52 -13.66 0.26 8.59
CA VAL A 52 -13.02 -1.06 8.48
C VAL A 52 -12.00 -1.25 9.60
N ILE A 53 -11.18 -0.23 9.86
CA ILE A 53 -10.21 -0.28 10.97
C ILE A 53 -10.94 -0.45 12.31
N ALA A 54 -11.98 0.34 12.57
CA ALA A 54 -12.76 0.25 13.80
C ALA A 54 -13.38 -1.15 13.97
N ALA A 55 -13.90 -1.76 12.89
CA ALA A 55 -14.44 -3.10 12.92
C ALA A 55 -13.39 -4.15 13.30
N ILE A 56 -12.20 -4.11 12.68
CA ILE A 56 -11.08 -5.02 13.00
C ILE A 56 -10.66 -4.85 14.47
N MET A 57 -10.59 -3.62 14.96
CA MET A 57 -10.20 -3.31 16.34
C MET A 57 -11.23 -3.74 17.40
N THR A 58 -12.40 -4.25 17.00
CA THR A 58 -13.36 -4.89 17.92
C THR A 58 -13.03 -6.36 18.23
N ARG A 59 -11.94 -6.89 17.68
CA ARG A 59 -11.50 -8.27 17.87
C ARG A 59 -10.32 -8.35 18.82
N CYS A 60 -10.33 -9.36 19.68
CA CYS A 60 -9.33 -9.50 20.76
C CYS A 60 -8.39 -10.68 20.54
N ARG A 61 -8.61 -11.49 19.49
CA ARG A 61 -7.76 -12.64 19.16
C ARG A 61 -7.31 -12.57 17.72
N THR A 62 -6.05 -12.91 17.45
CA THR A 62 -5.47 -12.90 16.10
C THR A 62 -6.25 -13.76 15.11
N ILE A 63 -6.81 -14.89 15.56
CA ILE A 63 -7.63 -15.76 14.71
C ILE A 63 -8.89 -15.07 14.16
N GLU A 64 -9.36 -14.01 14.82
CA GLU A 64 -10.55 -13.29 14.40
C GLU A 64 -10.27 -12.20 13.35
N ILE A 65 -8.99 -11.97 13.03
CA ILE A 65 -8.53 -10.98 12.03
C ILE A 65 -7.62 -11.58 10.95
N ASN A 66 -7.30 -12.87 11.03
CA ASN A 66 -6.43 -13.59 10.10
C ASN A 66 -7.19 -14.00 8.81
N ARG A 67 -6.50 -13.91 7.66
CA ARG A 67 -6.96 -14.18 6.29
C ARG A 67 -7.73 -15.47 6.03
N PHE A 68 -7.61 -16.48 6.89
CA PHE A 68 -8.26 -17.78 6.67
C PHE A 68 -9.39 -18.09 7.65
N THR A 69 -9.48 -17.32 8.73
CA THR A 69 -10.34 -17.64 9.88
C THR A 69 -11.28 -16.50 10.25
N ALA A 70 -10.94 -15.27 9.87
CA ALA A 70 -11.80 -14.11 10.08
C ALA A 70 -12.99 -14.09 9.11
N LEU A 71 -14.10 -13.51 9.55
CA LEU A 71 -15.15 -13.10 8.62
C LEU A 71 -14.62 -11.91 7.76
N PRO A 72 -15.06 -11.75 6.50
CA PRO A 72 -14.49 -10.76 5.58
C PRO A 72 -14.44 -9.32 6.10
N GLN A 73 -15.38 -8.91 6.94
CA GLN A 73 -15.42 -7.56 7.52
C GLN A 73 -14.40 -7.33 8.65
N PHE A 74 -13.73 -8.37 9.13
CA PHE A 74 -12.67 -8.32 10.15
C PHE A 74 -11.32 -8.83 9.61
N ASP A 75 -11.27 -9.34 8.38
CA ASP A 75 -10.05 -9.84 7.74
C ASP A 75 -9.11 -8.68 7.42
N LEU A 76 -8.00 -8.59 8.17
CA LEU A 76 -7.01 -7.54 8.02
C LEU A 76 -6.28 -7.63 6.68
N GLU A 77 -5.96 -8.84 6.20
CA GLU A 77 -5.22 -9.02 4.96
C GLU A 77 -6.09 -8.67 3.75
N LEU A 78 -7.39 -9.02 3.79
CA LEU A 78 -8.34 -8.59 2.77
C LEU A 78 -8.49 -7.06 2.74
N ALA A 79 -8.62 -6.42 3.91
CA ALA A 79 -8.70 -4.96 4.01
C ALA A 79 -7.43 -4.27 3.52
N HIS A 80 -6.26 -4.82 3.88
CA HIS A 80 -4.94 -4.33 3.49
C HIS A 80 -4.64 -4.49 2.00
N GLY A 81 -5.24 -5.47 1.33
CA GLY A 81 -5.11 -5.63 -0.12
C GLY A 81 -5.60 -4.41 -0.93
N GLY A 82 -6.54 -3.64 -0.38
CA GLY A 82 -7.06 -2.41 -1.00
C GLY A 82 -5.98 -1.36 -1.28
N PRO A 83 -5.25 -0.88 -0.25
CA PRO A 83 -4.10 0.01 -0.41
C PRO A 83 -3.04 -0.46 -1.43
N HIS A 84 -2.74 -1.76 -1.51
CA HIS A 84 -1.81 -2.30 -2.52
C HIS A 84 -2.28 -2.03 -3.94
N SER A 85 -3.54 -2.36 -4.23
CA SER A 85 -4.16 -2.07 -5.52
C SER A 85 -4.33 -0.57 -5.76
N TRP A 86 -4.56 0.22 -4.70
CA TRP A 86 -4.71 1.67 -4.78
C TRP A 86 -3.41 2.38 -5.15
N VAL A 87 -2.26 1.95 -4.65
CA VAL A 87 -0.97 2.49 -5.10
C VAL A 87 -0.65 2.07 -6.54
N GLY A 88 -1.12 0.89 -6.95
CA GLY A 88 -0.96 0.40 -8.31
C GLY A 88 0.50 0.07 -8.67
N GLY A 89 0.76 -0.03 -9.97
CA GLY A 89 2.08 -0.40 -10.49
C GLY A 89 2.59 -1.70 -9.86
N GLN A 90 3.85 -1.68 -9.43
CA GLN A 90 4.49 -2.85 -8.82
C GLN A 90 3.90 -3.26 -7.45
N PHE A 91 3.23 -2.34 -6.75
CA PHE A 91 2.59 -2.64 -5.46
C PHE A 91 1.32 -3.49 -5.60
N SER A 92 0.72 -3.51 -6.79
CA SER A 92 -0.45 -4.33 -7.11
C SER A 92 -0.10 -5.79 -7.40
N VAL A 93 1.19 -6.09 -7.58
CA VAL A 93 1.68 -7.44 -7.91
C VAL A 93 2.00 -8.19 -6.62
N TRP A 94 1.15 -9.14 -6.22
CA TRP A 94 1.32 -9.97 -5.01
C TRP A 94 2.72 -10.55 -4.84
N ARG A 95 3.36 -11.01 -5.94
CA ARG A 95 4.71 -11.60 -5.92
C ARG A 95 5.82 -10.59 -5.55
N GLN A 96 5.58 -9.29 -5.66
CA GLN A 96 6.55 -8.22 -5.39
C GLN A 96 6.31 -7.49 -4.07
N GLN A 97 5.16 -7.72 -3.43
CA GLN A 97 4.86 -7.11 -2.15
C GLN A 97 5.92 -7.40 -1.09
N PRO A 98 6.48 -8.63 -0.95
CA PRO A 98 7.54 -8.88 0.02
C PRO A 98 8.80 -8.05 -0.24
N SER A 99 9.25 -7.92 -1.50
CA SER A 99 10.45 -7.15 -1.85
C SER A 99 10.29 -5.65 -1.65
N ILE A 100 9.07 -5.12 -1.81
CA ILE A 100 8.78 -3.69 -1.68
C ILE A 100 8.42 -3.33 -0.22
N GLN A 101 7.69 -4.19 0.51
CA GLN A 101 7.35 -3.97 1.92
C GLN A 101 8.57 -4.10 2.85
N HIS A 102 9.42 -5.11 2.64
CA HIS A 102 10.66 -5.26 3.41
C HIS A 102 11.54 -4.01 3.24
N PHE A 103 11.52 -3.43 2.04
CA PHE A 103 12.30 -2.25 1.69
C PHE A 103 11.85 -0.94 2.38
N PHE A 104 10.54 -0.71 2.57
CA PHE A 104 10.08 0.41 3.41
C PHE A 104 10.43 0.23 4.90
N SER A 105 10.57 -1.02 5.37
CA SER A 105 10.93 -1.32 6.76
C SER A 105 12.43 -1.26 7.03
N THR A 106 13.29 -1.44 6.02
CA THR A 106 14.75 -1.43 6.17
C THR A 106 15.42 -0.11 5.79
N THR A 107 14.68 0.90 5.34
CA THR A 107 15.22 2.25 5.10
C THR A 107 15.28 3.08 6.39
N HIS A 108 15.74 2.47 7.48
CA HIS A 108 16.27 3.15 8.66
C HIS A 108 17.57 2.45 9.04
N LEU A 109 18.67 2.91 8.42
CA LEU A 109 19.93 3.34 9.02
C LEU A 109 20.89 3.74 7.88
#